data_AF-A0AAV5UHU8-F1
#
_entry.id   AF-A0AAV5UHU8-F1
#
_cell.length_a   1.000
_cell.length_b   1.000
_cell.length_c   1.000
_cell.angle_alpha   90.00
_cell.angle_beta   90.00
_cell.angle_gamma   90.00
#
_symmetry.space_group_name_H-M   'P 1'
#
loop_
_entity.id
_entity.type
_entity.pdbx_description
1 polymer ?
#
loop_
_entity_poly.entity_id
_entity_poly.type
_entity_poly.pdbx_seq_one_letter_code
_entity_poly.pdbx_strand_id
1 'polypeptide(L)'
;MSDGLLSEVSALLGARLAVRSADQAHFGGKQVYTSVKPSTSCGSTGSDDPLSSAINRAKQIAESALGGAGSDSSKVLSEVTALRQEVSTLKGDLAAIKGLLEKLSLGGAAPAAAPASAKAAPAPAKEQVDDSAQSLPSTSTTYHPPIYYDRHHILIVGDGDLSFSLALSRLLQDYPTRITATVLESNEEEFFFRYGSSAMDTLTLLKTHSPKTSLRFNTDGTKLETYHDIGYSSVDILVFNFPHPGGKTNLNHSRRLLNGFLRSARLVLNERAELHLALARLQSGICVTPGVLSTYNEPHHEKDSWQVLEIAASNGFLVDRLEVFNPFDFPGYGAAGYRRGSKGFENKIGAQRIVLKSCMNSQNMSLQDLQQLHQDQSRNEFYCLRPFHRHDLSAVFGDGLSITDEECDSFEERFLDRLNKLFGGLLVRHEEVLDLRSIDPGGRPNRIYRLWWQSHRAPMNKIRCNSFHNEMKIVMTKFFETSGLPLLADDEDFDLFGSDDSDDEDKKAVVAQRLKEYQEKKSKKTGPIAKSSVILDVKPWDDETKMDELEANVRSIEMDGLVWGGGKLLPIGYGINKLQIICVVEDDKVSVDDLIEKIQDGFPDHCQSVDIHAFNKI
;
A
#
# COMPACT_ATOMS: atom_id res chain seq x y z
N MET A 1 -1.11 -48.01 15.07
CA MET A 1 -1.70 -47.27 16.22
C MET A 1 -1.26 -45.82 16.10
N SER A 2 -1.86 -45.07 15.19
CA SER A 2 -1.39 -43.72 14.81
C SER A 2 -2.49 -42.87 14.15
N ASP A 3 -3.71 -42.93 14.67
CA ASP A 3 -4.84 -42.10 14.19
C ASP A 3 -5.52 -41.27 15.31
N GLY A 4 -5.00 -41.30 16.54
CA GLY A 4 -5.68 -40.68 17.68
C GLY A 4 -5.53 -39.17 17.82
N LEU A 5 -4.39 -38.60 17.42
CA LEU A 5 -4.06 -37.19 17.71
C LEU A 5 -4.62 -36.20 16.67
N LEU A 6 -4.94 -36.63 15.46
CA LEU A 6 -5.50 -35.75 14.41
C LEU A 6 -7.03 -35.59 14.53
N SER A 7 -7.74 -36.60 15.04
CA SER A 7 -9.19 -36.51 15.25
C SER A 7 -9.58 -35.65 16.45
N GLU A 8 -8.74 -35.58 17.49
CA GLU A 8 -8.98 -34.73 18.67
C GLU A 8 -8.77 -33.24 18.38
N VAL A 9 -7.88 -32.90 17.43
CA VAL A 9 -7.70 -31.52 16.94
C VAL A 9 -8.96 -31.03 16.21
N SER A 10 -9.62 -31.89 15.44
CA SER A 10 -10.85 -31.53 14.72
C SER A 10 -12.06 -31.33 15.65
N ALA A 11 -12.11 -32.03 16.78
CA ALA A 11 -13.21 -31.91 17.75
C ALA A 11 -13.11 -30.64 18.62
N LEU A 12 -11.90 -30.13 18.85
CA LEU A 12 -11.64 -28.87 19.59
C LEU A 12 -11.79 -27.62 18.71
N LEU A 13 -11.67 -27.77 17.39
CA LEU A 13 -11.86 -26.71 16.39
C LEU A 13 -13.34 -26.45 16.03
N GLY A 14 -14.24 -27.39 16.32
CA GLY A 14 -15.68 -27.26 16.05
C GLY A 14 -16.45 -26.39 17.04
N ALA A 15 -15.87 -26.01 18.19
CA ALA A 15 -16.58 -25.34 19.28
C ALA A 15 -16.20 -23.85 19.49
N ARG A 16 -15.41 -23.25 18.58
CA ARG A 16 -14.95 -21.84 18.70
C ARG A 16 -15.46 -20.89 17.60
N LEU A 17 -16.39 -21.34 16.75
CA LEU A 17 -16.88 -20.58 15.58
C LEU A 17 -18.23 -19.88 15.78
N ALA A 18 -18.72 -19.76 17.01
CA ALA A 18 -19.87 -18.91 17.32
C ALA A 18 -19.47 -17.87 18.37
N VAL A 19 -19.63 -16.59 18.00
CA VAL A 19 -19.44 -15.37 18.82
C VAL A 19 -18.00 -14.84 18.90
N ARG A 20 -17.58 -14.10 17.86
CA ARG A 20 -17.17 -12.69 18.01
C ARG A 20 -16.97 -12.03 16.64
N SER A 21 -18.07 -11.52 16.12
CA SER A 21 -18.11 -10.44 15.13
C SER A 21 -18.58 -9.18 15.84
N ALA A 22 -17.66 -8.25 16.14
CA ALA A 22 -17.85 -6.78 16.17
C ALA A 22 -16.63 -6.13 16.84
N ASP A 23 -16.05 -5.14 16.15
CA ASP A 23 -15.14 -4.06 16.60
C ASP A 23 -13.72 -4.44 17.05
N GLN A 24 -12.63 -3.73 16.71
CA GLN A 24 -12.31 -2.68 15.73
C GLN A 24 -10.76 -2.67 15.73
N ALA A 25 -10.13 -2.70 14.56
CA ALA A 25 -9.23 -1.64 14.09
C ALA A 25 -8.08 -1.21 15.02
N HIS A 26 -6.86 -1.71 14.78
CA HIS A 26 -5.66 -0.85 14.59
C HIS A 26 -4.49 -1.66 14.03
N PHE A 27 -3.90 -1.15 12.94
CA PHE A 27 -2.71 -1.71 12.29
C PHE A 27 -1.47 -0.96 12.80
N GLY A 28 -0.64 -1.61 13.61
CA GLY A 28 0.69 -1.11 13.98
C GLY A 28 1.75 -2.15 13.64
N GLY A 29 2.38 -2.01 12.47
CA GLY A 29 3.48 -2.87 12.08
C GLY A 29 4.81 -2.43 12.66
N LYS A 30 5.44 -3.24 13.52
CA LYS A 30 6.90 -3.19 13.72
C LYS A 30 7.49 -4.60 13.86
N GLN A 31 8.46 -4.89 13.00
CA GLN A 31 9.58 -5.78 13.31
C GLN A 31 10.50 -5.01 14.28
N VAL A 32 10.94 -5.70 15.32
CA VAL A 32 11.95 -5.22 16.28
C VAL A 32 13.24 -5.90 15.89
N TYR A 33 14.27 -5.18 15.44
CA TYR A 33 15.66 -5.46 15.82
C TYR A 33 16.51 -4.20 15.65
N THR A 34 17.33 -4.02 16.69
CA THR A 34 18.28 -2.95 16.97
C THR A 34 19.46 -2.96 16.00
N SER A 35 19.87 -1.77 15.57
CA SER A 35 21.11 -1.52 14.85
C SER A 35 22.35 -1.85 15.70
N VAL A 36 23.10 -2.89 15.31
CA VAL A 36 24.52 -3.02 15.62
C VAL A 36 25.31 -2.36 14.47
N LYS A 37 26.25 -1.48 14.81
CA LYS A 37 27.14 -0.84 13.81
C LYS A 37 28.06 -1.90 13.21
N PRO A 38 28.27 -1.98 11.89
CA PRO A 38 29.31 -2.84 11.34
C PRO A 38 30.68 -2.24 11.66
N SER A 39 31.42 -2.93 12.52
CA SER A 39 32.87 -2.84 12.61
C SER A 39 33.51 -3.49 11.37
N THR A 40 34.54 -2.85 10.86
CA THR A 40 35.45 -3.25 9.79
C THR A 40 36.02 -4.67 9.95
N SER A 41 35.98 -5.51 8.89
CA SER A 41 37.17 -6.11 8.24
C SER A 41 36.82 -7.11 7.10
N CYS A 42 37.61 -7.03 6.03
CA CYS A 42 38.04 -7.98 4.96
C CYS A 42 37.15 -9.20 4.57
N GLY A 43 36.95 -9.58 3.31
CA GLY A 43 37.45 -9.15 2.00
C GLY A 43 37.35 -10.31 0.97
N SER A 44 36.99 -10.03 -0.30
CA SER A 44 37.64 -10.53 -1.55
C SER A 44 36.80 -10.32 -2.83
N THR A 45 37.44 -9.65 -3.81
CA THR A 45 37.47 -9.82 -5.30
C THR A 45 36.17 -10.01 -6.10
N GLY A 46 35.83 -9.32 -7.19
CA GLY A 46 36.50 -8.28 -7.99
C GLY A 46 35.75 -8.10 -9.33
N SER A 47 35.55 -6.86 -9.77
CA SER A 47 35.41 -6.44 -11.18
C SER A 47 35.46 -4.90 -11.22
N ASP A 48 36.49 -4.34 -11.85
CA ASP A 48 36.87 -2.93 -11.78
C ASP A 48 35.85 -1.98 -12.46
N ASP A 49 35.10 -1.23 -11.64
CA ASP A 49 34.33 -0.06 -12.08
C ASP A 49 35.22 1.19 -12.01
N PRO A 50 35.40 1.96 -13.11
CA PRO A 50 36.20 3.19 -13.12
C PRO A 50 35.85 4.19 -12.01
N LEU A 51 34.58 4.24 -11.61
CA LEU A 51 34.11 5.11 -10.54
C LEU A 51 34.62 4.65 -9.15
N SER A 52 34.64 3.34 -8.92
CA SER A 52 35.16 2.75 -7.69
C SER A 52 36.67 2.98 -7.55
N SER A 53 37.41 2.91 -8.67
CA SER A 53 38.84 3.22 -8.72
C SER A 53 39.13 4.71 -8.41
N ALA A 54 38.27 5.62 -8.88
CA ALA A 54 38.40 7.05 -8.61
C ALA A 54 38.07 7.38 -7.14
N ILE A 55 37.03 6.76 -6.58
CA ILE A 55 36.63 6.94 -5.18
C ILE A 55 37.71 6.39 -4.23
N ASN A 56 38.30 5.23 -4.55
CA ASN A 56 39.36 4.64 -3.74
C ASN A 56 40.64 5.48 -3.77
N ARG A 57 41.00 6.05 -4.93
CA ARG A 57 42.10 7.01 -5.03
C ARG A 57 41.84 8.27 -4.21
N ALA A 58 40.63 8.83 -4.28
CA ALA A 58 40.26 10.01 -3.49
C ALA A 58 40.32 9.74 -1.97
N LYS A 59 39.91 8.55 -1.52
CA LYS A 59 40.02 8.14 -0.11
C LYS A 59 41.47 7.98 0.33
N GLN A 60 42.32 7.33 -0.46
CA GLN A 60 43.75 7.16 -0.14
C GLN A 60 44.47 8.51 -0.04
N ILE A 61 44.13 9.47 -0.90
CA ILE A 61 44.69 10.82 -0.88
C ILE A 61 44.25 11.57 0.38
N ALA A 62 42.97 11.48 0.75
CA ALA A 62 42.45 12.09 1.97
C ALA A 62 43.10 11.51 3.24
N GLU A 63 43.32 10.19 3.28
CA GLU A 63 44.02 9.51 4.38
C GLU A 63 45.50 9.93 4.47
N SER A 64 46.19 10.08 3.32
CA SER A 64 47.58 10.55 3.29
C SER A 64 47.74 12.00 3.76
N ALA A 65 46.73 12.85 3.51
CA ALA A 65 46.71 14.25 3.93
C ALA A 65 46.45 14.42 5.44
N LEU A 66 45.81 13.44 6.08
CA LEU A 66 45.51 13.44 7.51
C LEU A 66 46.59 12.78 8.38
N GLY A 67 47.53 12.03 7.77
CA GLY A 67 48.42 11.10 8.48
C GLY A 67 49.88 11.51 8.68
N GLY A 68 50.36 12.67 8.21
CA GLY A 68 51.79 12.96 8.24
C GLY A 68 52.16 14.44 8.36
N ALA A 69 52.84 14.78 9.46
CA ALA A 69 53.48 16.08 9.65
C ALA A 69 54.52 16.35 8.54
N GLY A 70 54.26 17.39 7.74
CA GLY A 70 55.23 18.04 6.86
C GLY A 70 55.45 17.36 5.49
N SER A 71 54.69 17.77 4.46
CA SER A 71 55.23 18.04 3.10
C SER A 71 54.19 18.66 2.16
N ASP A 72 54.61 19.76 1.51
CA ASP A 72 54.09 20.39 0.29
C ASP A 72 52.56 20.52 0.05
N SER A 73 51.96 21.55 0.65
CA SER A 73 50.64 22.08 0.26
C SER A 73 50.52 22.46 -1.23
N SER A 74 51.65 22.67 -1.91
CA SER A 74 51.72 22.98 -3.35
C SER A 74 51.29 21.81 -4.24
N LYS A 75 51.57 20.56 -3.84
CA LYS A 75 51.14 19.36 -4.58
C LYS A 75 49.63 19.16 -4.49
N VAL A 76 49.07 19.30 -3.27
CA VAL A 76 47.62 19.21 -3.04
C VAL A 76 46.87 20.29 -3.82
N LEU A 77 47.38 21.52 -3.85
CA LEU A 77 46.80 22.60 -4.66
C LEU A 77 46.87 22.31 -6.17
N SER A 78 47.98 21.74 -6.65
CA SER A 78 48.12 21.38 -8.08
C SER A 78 47.16 20.26 -8.50
N GLU A 79 46.94 19.27 -7.63
CA GLU A 79 46.03 18.15 -7.90
C GLU A 79 44.56 18.54 -7.76
N VAL A 80 44.21 19.41 -6.81
CA VAL A 80 42.86 20.01 -6.72
C VAL A 80 42.56 20.85 -7.96
N THR A 81 43.57 21.51 -8.52
CA THR A 81 43.41 22.28 -9.77
C THR A 81 43.20 21.35 -10.97
N ALA A 82 43.93 20.23 -11.04
CA ALA A 82 43.75 19.21 -12.06
C ALA A 82 42.34 18.56 -12.00
N LEU A 83 41.87 18.20 -10.79
CA LEU A 83 40.52 17.65 -10.60
C LEU A 83 39.41 18.64 -10.97
N ARG A 84 39.59 19.94 -10.68
CA ARG A 84 38.64 20.98 -11.11
C ARG A 84 38.58 21.10 -12.63
N GLN A 85 39.73 20.94 -13.29
CA GLN A 85 39.80 20.96 -14.75
C GLN A 85 39.11 19.73 -15.35
N GLU A 86 39.30 18.55 -14.76
CA GLU A 86 38.68 17.30 -15.21
C GLU A 86 37.15 17.32 -15.05
N VAL A 87 36.64 17.85 -13.93
CA VAL A 87 35.21 18.09 -13.71
C VAL A 87 34.65 19.12 -14.69
N SER A 88 35.44 20.11 -15.11
CA SER A 88 35.05 21.09 -16.13
C SER A 88 34.88 20.44 -17.51
N THR A 89 35.81 19.56 -17.90
CA THR A 89 35.68 18.77 -19.14
C THR A 89 34.47 17.84 -19.11
N LEU A 90 34.23 17.12 -18.01
CA LEU A 90 33.05 16.25 -17.87
C LEU A 90 31.73 17.02 -17.94
N LYS A 91 31.68 18.26 -17.42
CA LYS A 91 30.52 19.14 -17.60
C LYS A 91 30.33 19.55 -19.06
N GLY A 92 31.42 19.77 -19.79
CA GLY A 92 31.40 20.01 -21.24
C GLY A 92 30.84 18.82 -22.03
N ASP A 93 31.31 17.61 -21.71
CA ASP A 93 30.84 16.37 -22.35
C ASP A 93 29.35 16.12 -22.06
N LEU A 94 28.90 16.36 -20.83
CA LEU A 94 27.49 16.26 -20.45
C LEU A 94 26.62 17.28 -21.21
N ALA A 95 27.13 18.49 -21.44
CA ALA A 95 26.45 19.50 -22.25
C ALA A 95 26.39 19.10 -23.73
N ALA A 96 27.47 18.50 -24.27
CA ALA A 96 27.49 17.97 -25.63
C ALA A 96 26.50 16.81 -25.82
N ILE A 97 26.42 15.89 -24.85
CA ILE A 97 25.45 14.79 -24.86
C ILE A 97 24.01 15.31 -24.78
N LYS A 98 23.74 16.32 -23.93
CA LYS A 98 22.43 16.98 -23.89
C LYS A 98 22.08 17.65 -25.22
N GLY A 99 23.03 18.32 -25.86
CA GLY A 99 22.83 18.91 -27.18
C GLY A 99 22.61 17.88 -28.29
N LEU A 100 23.23 16.70 -28.21
CA LEU A 100 22.97 15.59 -29.12
C LEU A 100 21.58 14.98 -28.89
N LEU A 101 21.14 14.87 -27.62
CA LEU A 101 19.81 14.40 -27.25
C LEU A 101 18.71 15.34 -27.75
N GLU A 102 18.93 16.66 -27.68
CA GLU A 102 18.04 17.67 -28.25
C GLU A 102 17.97 17.60 -29.78
N LYS A 103 19.11 17.37 -30.45
CA LYS A 103 19.17 17.18 -31.91
C LYS A 103 18.49 15.88 -32.37
N LEU A 104 18.53 14.83 -31.56
CA LEU A 104 17.81 13.56 -31.81
C LEU A 104 16.30 13.71 -31.55
N SER A 105 15.90 14.53 -30.58
CA SER A 105 14.49 14.88 -30.31
C SER A 105 13.85 15.71 -31.43
N LEU A 106 14.65 16.46 -32.20
CA LEU A 106 14.21 17.30 -33.31
C LEU A 106 14.37 16.64 -34.71
N GLY A 107 14.72 15.35 -34.77
CA GLY A 107 14.91 14.57 -36.01
C GLY A 107 13.64 14.16 -36.75
N GLY A 108 12.57 14.94 -36.65
CA GLY A 108 11.29 14.75 -37.34
C GLY A 108 10.82 16.01 -38.08
N ALA A 109 11.73 16.71 -38.76
CA ALA A 109 11.37 17.78 -39.68
C ALA A 109 12.37 17.86 -40.83
N ALA A 110 11.91 17.56 -42.05
CA ALA A 110 12.63 17.86 -43.28
C ALA A 110 12.28 19.30 -43.74
N PRO A 111 13.21 20.00 -44.43
CA PRO A 111 13.42 21.43 -44.26
C PRO A 111 12.96 22.30 -45.44
N ALA A 112 12.78 23.59 -45.16
CA ALA A 112 12.55 24.65 -46.14
C ALA A 112 13.87 25.30 -46.64
N ALA A 113 13.90 25.77 -47.89
CA ALA A 113 14.78 26.85 -48.39
C ALA A 113 14.11 27.49 -49.63
N ALA A 114 13.56 28.72 -49.58
CA ALA A 114 14.16 30.08 -49.63
C ALA A 114 14.13 30.67 -51.08
N PRO A 115 14.34 32.00 -51.32
CA PRO A 115 13.26 32.97 -51.55
C PRO A 115 13.38 33.77 -52.87
N ALA A 116 12.29 34.41 -53.34
CA ALA A 116 12.37 35.56 -54.27
C ALA A 116 11.09 36.43 -54.26
N SER A 117 11.29 37.74 -54.42
CA SER A 117 10.38 38.88 -54.21
C SER A 117 9.37 39.18 -55.35
N ALA A 118 8.19 39.74 -55.03
CA ALA A 118 7.76 41.12 -55.36
C ALA A 118 6.21 41.34 -55.47
N LYS A 119 5.73 42.35 -54.74
CA LYS A 119 4.61 43.31 -54.98
C LYS A 119 3.11 42.89 -55.00
N ALA A 120 2.42 43.29 -53.92
CA ALA A 120 1.24 44.17 -53.76
C ALA A 120 -0.13 43.95 -54.48
N ALA A 121 -1.13 43.61 -53.63
CA ALA A 121 -2.56 44.03 -53.55
C ALA A 121 -3.59 43.57 -54.62
N PRO A 122 -4.93 43.58 -54.35
CA PRO A 122 -5.71 43.32 -53.13
C PRO A 122 -6.81 42.22 -53.32
N ALA A 123 -7.54 41.89 -52.23
CA ALA A 123 -8.52 40.79 -52.09
C ALA A 123 -9.71 40.79 -53.09
N PRO A 124 -10.33 39.61 -53.31
CA PRO A 124 -11.76 39.50 -52.98
C PRO A 124 -12.23 38.13 -52.43
N ALA A 125 -13.35 38.22 -51.69
CA ALA A 125 -14.48 37.30 -51.53
C ALA A 125 -14.29 35.79 -51.28
N LYS A 126 -15.00 35.34 -50.23
CA LYS A 126 -15.20 33.95 -49.79
C LYS A 126 -16.09 33.18 -50.79
N GLU A 127 -15.65 31.98 -51.16
CA GLU A 127 -16.53 30.91 -51.67
C GLU A 127 -16.38 29.67 -50.78
N GLN A 128 -17.53 29.15 -50.35
CA GLN A 128 -17.69 27.85 -49.70
C GLN A 128 -17.46 26.75 -50.73
N VAL A 129 -16.71 25.71 -50.38
CA VAL A 129 -16.75 24.43 -51.08
C VAL A 129 -16.81 23.30 -50.05
N ASP A 130 -17.85 22.50 -50.26
CA ASP A 130 -18.23 21.22 -49.68
C ASP A 130 -17.14 20.16 -49.89
N ASP A 131 -16.73 19.46 -48.83
CA ASP A 131 -15.74 18.37 -48.90
C ASP A 131 -16.43 17.07 -48.45
N SER A 132 -17.25 16.56 -49.37
CA SER A 132 -17.74 15.20 -49.35
C SER A 132 -16.67 14.26 -49.93
N ALA A 133 -16.39 13.20 -49.17
CA ALA A 133 -15.62 12.01 -49.54
C ALA A 133 -14.07 12.14 -49.62
N GLN A 134 -13.43 11.92 -48.47
CA GLN A 134 -12.15 11.20 -48.45
C GLN A 134 -12.31 9.94 -47.57
N SER A 135 -12.28 8.80 -48.25
CA SER A 135 -12.46 7.46 -47.72
C SER A 135 -11.38 7.09 -46.69
N LEU A 136 -11.83 6.68 -45.50
CA LEU A 136 -11.02 6.02 -44.47
C LEU A 136 -10.33 4.78 -45.05
N PRO A 137 -9.07 4.49 -44.68
CA PRO A 137 -8.39 3.27 -45.08
C PRO A 137 -9.15 2.07 -44.48
N SER A 138 -9.58 1.17 -45.35
CA SER A 138 -10.21 -0.09 -45.01
C SER A 138 -9.20 -1.01 -44.32
N THR A 139 -9.07 -0.89 -43.01
CA THR A 139 -8.56 -1.95 -42.16
C THR A 139 -9.65 -3.00 -42.01
N SER A 140 -9.31 -4.24 -42.33
CA SER A 140 -10.06 -5.44 -41.96
C SER A 140 -10.20 -5.48 -40.44
N THR A 141 -11.25 -4.86 -39.90
CA THR A 141 -11.54 -4.85 -38.47
C THR A 141 -12.18 -6.17 -38.11
N THR A 142 -11.44 -7.05 -37.45
CA THR A 142 -12.06 -8.08 -36.62
C THR A 142 -12.98 -7.38 -35.61
N TYR A 143 -14.29 -7.52 -35.78
CA TYR A 143 -15.28 -6.97 -34.84
C TYR A 143 -15.12 -7.69 -33.49
N HIS A 144 -14.31 -7.12 -32.61
CA HIS A 144 -14.32 -7.52 -31.21
C HIS A 144 -15.56 -6.91 -30.56
N PRO A 145 -16.38 -7.71 -29.86
CA PRO A 145 -17.52 -7.18 -29.15
C PRO A 145 -17.05 -6.18 -28.07
N PRO A 146 -17.88 -5.18 -27.74
CA PRO A 146 -17.52 -4.16 -26.76
C PRO A 146 -17.32 -4.76 -25.36
N ILE A 147 -16.59 -4.06 -24.51
CA ILE A 147 -16.43 -4.48 -23.12
C ILE A 147 -17.80 -4.60 -22.43
N TYR A 148 -17.96 -5.67 -21.64
CA TYR A 148 -19.20 -6.03 -20.93
C TYR A 148 -20.39 -6.49 -21.78
N TYR A 149 -20.19 -6.77 -23.08
CA TYR A 149 -21.26 -7.24 -23.97
C TYR A 149 -22.00 -8.50 -23.50
N ASP A 150 -21.33 -9.32 -22.70
CA ASP A 150 -21.79 -10.62 -22.18
C ASP A 150 -22.39 -10.52 -20.77
N ARG A 151 -22.63 -9.30 -20.26
CA ARG A 151 -23.11 -9.05 -18.90
C ARG A 151 -24.57 -8.64 -18.90
N HIS A 152 -25.32 -9.06 -17.89
CA HIS A 152 -26.73 -8.72 -17.73
C HIS A 152 -26.93 -7.41 -17.00
N HIS A 153 -26.16 -7.14 -15.94
CA HIS A 153 -26.28 -5.90 -15.18
C HIS A 153 -24.94 -5.29 -14.76
N ILE A 154 -24.77 -4.01 -15.12
CA ILE A 154 -23.64 -3.18 -14.74
C ILE A 154 -24.13 -2.08 -13.79
N LEU A 155 -23.51 -1.97 -12.62
CA LEU A 155 -23.69 -0.86 -11.69
C LEU A 155 -22.46 0.03 -11.73
N ILE A 156 -22.64 1.28 -12.14
CA ILE A 156 -21.59 2.29 -12.19
C ILE A 156 -21.76 3.21 -11.00
N VAL A 157 -20.75 3.25 -10.12
CA VAL A 157 -20.81 4.01 -8.86
C VAL A 157 -20.07 5.33 -9.01
N GLY A 158 -20.78 6.43 -8.74
CA GLY A 158 -20.16 7.76 -8.65
C GLY A 158 -19.64 8.31 -9.98
N ASP A 159 -20.40 8.12 -11.06
CA ASP A 159 -20.05 8.62 -12.39
C ASP A 159 -20.32 10.12 -12.52
N GLY A 160 -19.42 10.93 -11.97
CA GLY A 160 -19.56 12.36 -11.77
C GLY A 160 -20.37 13.11 -12.82
N ASP A 161 -19.84 13.35 -14.02
CA ASP A 161 -20.52 14.11 -15.08
C ASP A 161 -21.38 13.24 -16.01
N LEU A 162 -21.59 11.96 -15.65
CA LEU A 162 -22.33 10.94 -16.39
C LEU A 162 -21.78 10.59 -17.79
N SER A 163 -20.61 11.11 -18.17
CA SER A 163 -20.07 10.91 -19.51
C SER A 163 -19.67 9.46 -19.77
N PHE A 164 -19.18 8.75 -18.75
CA PHE A 164 -18.84 7.32 -18.87
C PHE A 164 -20.10 6.47 -19.06
N SER A 165 -21.13 6.71 -18.26
CA SER A 165 -22.42 6.00 -18.34
C SER A 165 -23.09 6.22 -19.68
N LEU A 166 -23.06 7.45 -20.22
CA LEU A 166 -23.61 7.73 -21.55
C LEU A 166 -22.82 7.03 -22.66
N ALA A 167 -21.49 7.08 -22.61
CA ALA A 167 -20.63 6.40 -23.57
C ALA A 167 -20.85 4.89 -23.56
N LEU A 168 -20.90 4.28 -22.38
CA LEU A 168 -21.15 2.85 -22.23
C LEU A 168 -22.56 2.45 -22.68
N SER A 169 -23.57 3.28 -22.37
CA SER A 169 -24.96 3.03 -22.78
C SER A 169 -25.14 3.04 -24.29
N ARG A 170 -24.44 3.94 -25.01
CA ARG A 170 -24.38 3.95 -26.47
C ARG A 170 -23.68 2.70 -27.01
N LEU A 171 -22.53 2.36 -26.44
CA LEU A 171 -21.73 1.21 -26.89
C LEU A 171 -22.49 -0.11 -26.74
N LEU A 172 -23.27 -0.24 -25.67
CA LEU A 172 -24.03 -1.45 -25.36
C LEU A 172 -25.46 -1.40 -25.89
N GLN A 173 -25.86 -0.44 -26.74
CA GLN A 173 -27.25 -0.22 -27.15
C GLN A 173 -27.91 -1.45 -27.81
N ASP A 174 -27.13 -2.28 -28.50
CA ASP A 174 -27.62 -3.49 -29.18
C ASP A 174 -27.52 -4.78 -28.33
N TYR A 175 -27.01 -4.69 -27.09
CA TYR A 175 -26.79 -5.85 -26.21
C TYR A 175 -27.86 -5.94 -25.11
N PRO A 176 -28.16 -7.11 -24.53
CA PRO A 176 -29.20 -7.25 -23.51
C PRO A 176 -28.79 -6.71 -22.12
N THR A 177 -27.72 -5.92 -22.03
CA THR A 177 -27.14 -5.40 -20.80
C THR A 177 -27.93 -4.22 -20.23
N ARG A 178 -28.32 -4.31 -18.96
CA ARG A 178 -28.89 -3.19 -18.18
C ARG A 178 -27.78 -2.42 -17.47
N ILE A 179 -27.89 -1.10 -17.45
CA ILE A 179 -26.92 -0.21 -16.79
C ILE A 179 -27.62 0.60 -15.71
N THR A 180 -27.07 0.62 -14.51
CA THR A 180 -27.46 1.54 -13.44
C THR A 180 -26.33 2.54 -13.24
N ALA A 181 -26.55 3.78 -13.65
CA ALA A 181 -25.63 4.89 -13.44
C ALA A 181 -25.97 5.59 -12.13
N THR A 182 -24.97 5.87 -11.28
CA THR A 182 -25.20 6.56 -10.02
C THR A 182 -24.30 7.77 -9.83
N VAL A 183 -24.84 8.78 -9.14
CA VAL A 183 -24.12 9.99 -8.74
C VAL A 183 -24.32 10.23 -7.25
N LEU A 184 -23.37 10.94 -6.62
CA LEU A 184 -23.42 11.24 -5.19
C LEU A 184 -24.43 12.34 -4.89
N GLU A 185 -24.59 13.29 -5.82
CA GLU A 185 -25.48 14.44 -5.70
C GLU A 185 -26.91 14.01 -5.45
N SER A 186 -27.63 14.76 -4.62
CA SER A 186 -28.94 14.36 -4.10
C SER A 186 -30.06 14.50 -5.14
N ASN A 187 -29.90 15.42 -6.09
CA ASN A 187 -30.88 15.75 -7.11
C ASN A 187 -30.24 16.47 -8.32
N GLU A 188 -31.04 16.77 -9.34
CA GLU A 188 -30.60 17.43 -10.57
C GLU A 188 -30.12 18.87 -10.35
N GLU A 189 -30.66 19.59 -9.36
CA GLU A 189 -30.24 20.96 -9.06
C GLU A 189 -28.83 21.00 -8.49
N GLU A 190 -28.52 20.11 -7.53
CA GLU A 190 -27.18 19.95 -6.95
C GLU A 190 -26.18 19.49 -8.02
N PHE A 191 -26.58 18.54 -8.86
CA PHE A 191 -25.79 18.08 -10.00
C PHE A 191 -25.47 19.22 -10.97
N PHE A 192 -26.47 20.01 -11.37
CA PHE A 192 -26.28 21.16 -12.24
C PHE A 192 -25.34 22.19 -11.61
N PHE A 193 -25.49 22.48 -10.32
CA PHE A 193 -24.61 23.40 -9.60
C PHE A 193 -23.15 22.93 -9.59
N ARG A 194 -22.92 21.61 -9.53
CA ARG A 194 -21.57 21.04 -9.47
C ARG A 194 -20.90 20.92 -10.85
N TYR A 195 -21.63 20.43 -11.85
CA TYR A 195 -21.06 20.05 -13.15
C TYR A 195 -21.45 20.98 -14.32
N GLY A 196 -22.42 21.86 -14.12
CA GLY A 196 -22.83 22.89 -15.09
C GLY A 196 -23.60 22.35 -16.30
N SER A 197 -23.82 23.22 -17.29
CA SER A 197 -24.71 22.95 -18.42
C SER A 197 -24.27 21.77 -19.30
N SER A 198 -22.97 21.60 -19.54
CA SER A 198 -22.47 20.51 -20.38
C SER A 198 -22.80 19.13 -19.82
N ALA A 199 -22.76 18.95 -18.50
CA ALA A 199 -23.14 17.69 -17.86
C ALA A 199 -24.67 17.51 -17.82
N MET A 200 -25.42 18.61 -17.81
CA MET A 200 -26.88 18.57 -17.89
C MET A 200 -27.38 18.06 -19.26
N ASP A 201 -26.67 18.41 -20.33
CA ASP A 201 -26.92 17.84 -21.66
C ASP A 201 -26.67 16.33 -21.67
N THR A 202 -25.56 15.88 -21.06
CA THR A 202 -25.24 14.45 -20.88
C THR A 202 -26.34 13.72 -20.11
N LEU A 203 -26.79 14.29 -18.99
CA LEU A 203 -27.87 13.76 -18.18
C LEU A 203 -29.18 13.63 -18.97
N THR A 204 -29.53 14.67 -19.73
CA THR A 204 -30.75 14.69 -20.57
C THR A 204 -30.69 13.59 -21.62
N LEU A 205 -29.54 13.44 -22.29
CA LEU A 205 -29.32 12.36 -23.27
C LEU A 205 -29.38 10.98 -22.60
N LEU A 206 -28.75 10.80 -21.43
CA LEU A 206 -28.75 9.52 -20.72
C LEU A 206 -30.18 9.08 -20.34
N LYS A 207 -31.04 10.01 -19.93
CA LYS A 207 -32.45 9.72 -19.63
C LYS A 207 -33.22 9.16 -20.82
N THR A 208 -32.85 9.51 -22.05
CA THR A 208 -33.49 8.97 -23.26
C THR A 208 -33.20 7.49 -23.49
N HIS A 209 -32.18 6.93 -22.83
CA HIS A 209 -31.81 5.51 -22.90
C HIS A 209 -32.59 4.63 -21.89
N SER A 210 -33.55 5.20 -21.16
CA SER A 210 -34.48 4.45 -20.31
C SER A 210 -35.39 3.53 -21.15
N PRO A 211 -35.74 2.31 -20.68
CA PRO A 211 -35.48 1.74 -19.35
C PRO A 211 -34.14 0.99 -19.24
N LYS A 212 -33.38 0.90 -20.32
CA LYS A 212 -32.14 0.10 -20.36
C LYS A 212 -31.04 0.69 -19.48
N THR A 213 -30.95 2.02 -19.44
CA THR A 213 -30.07 2.75 -18.53
C THR A 213 -30.90 3.54 -17.54
N SER A 214 -30.77 3.19 -16.26
CA SER A 214 -31.41 3.89 -15.15
C SER A 214 -30.41 4.78 -14.43
N LEU A 215 -30.81 6.01 -14.12
CA LEU A 215 -30.02 6.97 -13.34
C LEU A 215 -30.51 7.00 -11.89
N ARG A 216 -29.57 7.04 -10.94
CA ARG A 216 -29.84 7.21 -9.51
C ARG A 216 -29.00 8.35 -8.90
N PHE A 217 -29.69 9.26 -8.22
CA PHE A 217 -29.10 10.28 -7.36
C PHE A 217 -28.93 9.76 -5.92
N ASN A 218 -28.19 10.51 -5.10
CA ASN A 218 -27.99 10.24 -3.68
C ASN A 218 -27.40 8.85 -3.40
N THR A 219 -26.39 8.45 -4.20
CA THR A 219 -25.73 7.15 -4.04
C THR A 219 -24.35 7.30 -3.42
N ASP A 220 -24.22 6.88 -2.17
CA ASP A 220 -22.94 6.76 -1.47
C ASP A 220 -22.36 5.35 -1.71
N GLY A 221 -21.26 5.29 -2.47
CA GLY A 221 -20.56 4.04 -2.76
C GLY A 221 -20.00 3.32 -1.53
N THR A 222 -19.88 4.01 -0.39
CA THR A 222 -19.44 3.41 0.87
C THR A 222 -20.58 2.79 1.69
N LYS A 223 -21.82 2.83 1.16
CA LYS A 223 -23.06 2.37 1.81
C LYS A 223 -24.02 1.68 0.83
N LEU A 224 -23.51 0.99 -0.18
CA LEU A 224 -24.28 0.25 -1.19
C LEU A 224 -25.29 -0.73 -0.56
N GLU A 225 -24.99 -1.33 0.59
CA GLU A 225 -25.87 -2.24 1.33
C GLU A 225 -27.17 -1.59 1.82
N THR A 226 -27.23 -0.26 1.87
CA THR A 226 -28.42 0.48 2.31
C THR A 226 -29.48 0.62 1.22
N TYR A 227 -29.15 0.31 -0.03
CA TYR A 227 -30.06 0.43 -1.18
C TYR A 227 -30.71 -0.92 -1.49
N HIS A 228 -32.00 -1.03 -1.20
CA HIS A 228 -32.79 -2.28 -1.27
C HIS A 228 -32.80 -2.97 -2.65
N ASP A 229 -32.59 -2.23 -3.73
CA ASP A 229 -32.58 -2.74 -5.09
C ASP A 229 -31.17 -3.15 -5.57
N ILE A 230 -30.13 -2.80 -4.81
CA ILE A 230 -28.75 -3.27 -5.00
C ILE A 230 -28.55 -4.51 -4.11
N GLY A 231 -29.05 -5.65 -4.59
CA GLY A 231 -28.96 -6.92 -3.87
C GLY A 231 -27.71 -7.74 -4.21
N TYR A 232 -27.33 -8.66 -3.31
CA TYR A 232 -26.15 -9.55 -3.37
C TYR A 232 -25.90 -10.28 -4.70
N SER A 233 -26.94 -10.50 -5.51
CA SER A 233 -26.86 -11.22 -6.79
C SER A 233 -27.45 -10.46 -7.96
N SER A 234 -27.66 -9.15 -7.80
CA SER A 234 -28.28 -8.33 -8.82
C SER A 234 -27.28 -7.74 -9.81
N VAL A 235 -25.99 -7.68 -9.48
CA VAL A 235 -24.92 -6.99 -10.23
C VAL A 235 -23.90 -8.00 -10.73
N ASP A 236 -23.60 -7.97 -12.04
CA ASP A 236 -22.51 -8.76 -12.62
C ASP A 236 -21.18 -7.99 -12.61
N ILE A 237 -21.25 -6.69 -12.90
CA ILE A 237 -20.09 -5.79 -12.92
C ILE A 237 -20.36 -4.55 -12.06
N LEU A 238 -19.51 -4.32 -11.07
CA LEU A 238 -19.48 -3.08 -10.30
C LEU A 238 -18.33 -2.21 -10.78
N VAL A 239 -18.61 -1.03 -11.34
CA VAL A 239 -17.59 -0.11 -11.86
C VAL A 239 -17.40 1.06 -10.90
N PHE A 240 -16.14 1.34 -10.53
CA PHE A 240 -15.75 2.52 -9.77
C PHE A 240 -14.54 3.19 -10.41
N ASN A 241 -14.80 4.17 -11.29
CA ASN A 241 -13.75 4.79 -12.09
C ASN A 241 -13.26 6.09 -11.44
N PHE A 242 -11.95 6.21 -11.28
CA PHE A 242 -11.25 7.41 -10.77
C PHE A 242 -11.92 8.00 -9.52
N PRO A 243 -12.14 7.20 -8.46
CA PRO A 243 -12.85 7.62 -7.28
C PRO A 243 -12.16 8.80 -6.59
N HIS A 244 -12.95 9.71 -6.03
CA HIS A 244 -12.44 10.90 -5.36
C HIS A 244 -13.25 11.21 -4.09
N PRO A 245 -12.60 11.41 -2.92
CA PRO A 245 -13.29 11.62 -1.63
C PRO A 245 -13.97 12.99 -1.50
N GLY A 246 -13.72 13.88 -2.47
CA GLY A 246 -14.16 15.28 -2.43
C GLY A 246 -13.11 16.19 -1.80
N GLY A 247 -13.20 17.50 -2.02
CA GLY A 247 -12.29 18.48 -1.41
C GLY A 247 -10.81 18.31 -1.80
N LYS A 248 -9.88 18.88 -1.03
CA LYS A 248 -8.45 18.56 -1.18
C LYS A 248 -8.25 17.13 -0.69
N THR A 249 -7.60 16.28 -1.48
CA THR A 249 -7.38 14.86 -1.14
C THR A 249 -5.91 14.58 -0.85
N ASN A 250 -5.67 13.59 0.02
CA ASN A 250 -4.36 12.99 0.25
C ASN A 250 -4.49 11.45 0.18
N LEU A 251 -3.38 10.72 0.34
CA LEU A 251 -3.39 9.25 0.30
C LEU A 251 -4.28 8.64 1.38
N ASN A 252 -4.34 9.22 2.58
CA ASN A 252 -5.16 8.70 3.68
C ASN A 252 -6.65 8.76 3.35
N HIS A 253 -7.15 9.90 2.85
CA HIS A 253 -8.55 10.03 2.42
C HIS A 253 -8.90 9.06 1.29
N SER A 254 -7.97 8.88 0.34
CA SER A 254 -8.13 7.96 -0.78
C SER A 254 -8.21 6.50 -0.33
N ARG A 255 -7.33 6.09 0.60
CA ARG A 255 -7.35 4.75 1.21
C ARG A 255 -8.62 4.53 2.03
N ARG A 256 -9.07 5.52 2.82
CA ARG A 256 -10.33 5.46 3.59
C ARG A 256 -11.53 5.29 2.66
N LEU A 257 -11.60 6.02 1.55
CA LEU A 257 -12.65 5.89 0.54
C LEU A 257 -12.66 4.47 -0.07
N LEU A 258 -11.51 4.00 -0.55
CA LEU A 258 -11.42 2.66 -1.15
C LEU A 258 -11.79 1.56 -0.15
N ASN A 259 -11.33 1.67 1.09
CA ASN A 259 -11.65 0.73 2.15
C ASN A 259 -13.15 0.72 2.47
N GLY A 260 -13.77 1.90 2.63
CA GLY A 260 -15.21 2.02 2.86
C GLY A 260 -16.04 1.45 1.71
N PHE A 261 -15.64 1.75 0.46
CA PHE A 261 -16.27 1.23 -0.74
C PHE A 261 -16.17 -0.30 -0.82
N LEU A 262 -14.98 -0.88 -0.64
CA LEU A 262 -14.82 -2.34 -0.70
C LEU A 262 -15.54 -3.06 0.44
N ARG A 263 -15.57 -2.48 1.65
CA ARG A 263 -16.35 -3.01 2.77
C ARG A 263 -17.83 -3.11 2.44
N SER A 264 -18.37 -2.09 1.80
CA SER A 264 -19.76 -2.04 1.36
C SER A 264 -20.02 -2.97 0.17
N ALA A 265 -19.16 -2.93 -0.85
CA ALA A 265 -19.24 -3.79 -2.04
C ALA A 265 -19.25 -5.27 -1.67
N ARG A 266 -18.48 -5.68 -0.66
CA ARG A 266 -18.48 -7.06 -0.14
C ARG A 266 -19.87 -7.54 0.27
N LEU A 267 -20.74 -6.66 0.76
CA LEU A 267 -22.07 -7.03 1.24
C LEU A 267 -23.10 -7.18 0.11
N VAL A 268 -22.78 -6.67 -1.09
CA VAL A 268 -23.70 -6.62 -2.24
C VAL A 268 -23.19 -7.40 -3.47
N LEU A 269 -21.97 -7.93 -3.44
CA LEU A 269 -21.38 -8.71 -4.53
C LEU A 269 -21.20 -10.18 -4.17
N ASN A 270 -21.69 -11.06 -5.05
CA ASN A 270 -21.39 -12.49 -5.02
C ASN A 270 -20.03 -12.82 -5.67
N GLU A 271 -19.62 -14.08 -5.60
CA GLU A 271 -18.31 -14.56 -6.12
C GLU A 271 -18.23 -14.61 -7.66
N ARG A 272 -19.35 -14.49 -8.38
CA ARG A 272 -19.39 -14.43 -9.85
C ARG A 272 -19.24 -13.01 -10.38
N ALA A 273 -19.57 -12.02 -9.55
CA ALA A 273 -19.47 -10.62 -9.92
C ALA A 273 -18.01 -10.16 -9.97
N GLU A 274 -17.72 -9.22 -10.88
CA GLU A 274 -16.43 -8.55 -10.94
C GLU A 274 -16.56 -7.09 -10.51
N LEU A 275 -15.56 -6.60 -9.79
CA LEU A 275 -15.43 -5.20 -9.45
C LEU A 275 -14.29 -4.59 -10.26
N HIS A 276 -14.60 -3.58 -11.04
CA HIS A 276 -13.69 -2.89 -11.95
C HIS A 276 -13.35 -1.52 -11.38
N LEU A 277 -12.13 -1.37 -10.88
CA LEU A 277 -11.61 -0.14 -10.31
C LEU A 277 -10.63 0.51 -11.29
N ALA A 278 -10.92 1.71 -11.79
CA ALA A 278 -9.97 2.46 -12.60
C ALA A 278 -9.21 3.50 -11.76
N LEU A 279 -7.89 3.50 -11.85
CA LEU A 279 -7.00 4.45 -11.19
C LEU A 279 -5.98 5.01 -12.17
N ALA A 280 -5.49 6.23 -11.92
CA ALA A 280 -4.41 6.79 -12.72
C ALA A 280 -3.10 5.99 -12.51
N ARG A 281 -2.15 6.16 -13.43
CA ARG A 281 -0.86 5.43 -13.39
C ARG A 281 -0.20 5.57 -12.01
N LEU A 282 0.29 4.45 -11.47
CA LEU A 282 0.97 4.34 -10.16
C LEU A 282 0.10 4.56 -8.92
N GLN A 283 -1.15 5.04 -9.03
CA GLN A 283 -2.00 5.26 -7.85
C GLN A 283 -2.35 3.95 -7.14
N SER A 284 -2.49 2.84 -7.86
CA SER A 284 -2.84 1.54 -7.28
C SER A 284 -1.78 1.00 -6.32
N GLY A 285 -0.51 1.38 -6.51
CA GLY A 285 0.66 0.79 -5.86
C GLY A 285 1.17 -0.48 -6.54
N ILE A 286 0.47 -1.00 -7.55
CA ILE A 286 0.80 -2.26 -8.21
C ILE A 286 1.84 -1.99 -9.31
N CYS A 287 3.11 -2.24 -9.00
CA CYS A 287 4.23 -2.11 -9.93
C CYS A 287 4.53 -3.43 -10.65
N VAL A 288 3.56 -3.94 -11.40
CA VAL A 288 3.66 -5.22 -12.13
C VAL A 288 3.49 -4.98 -13.62
N THR A 289 4.33 -5.62 -14.43
CA THR A 289 4.18 -5.62 -15.89
C THR A 289 2.93 -6.43 -16.26
N PRO A 290 1.99 -5.89 -17.06
CA PRO A 290 0.82 -6.64 -17.51
C PRO A 290 1.20 -7.99 -18.13
N GLY A 291 0.51 -9.06 -17.72
CA GLY A 291 0.77 -10.43 -18.16
C GLY A 291 1.74 -11.22 -17.27
N VAL A 292 2.49 -10.58 -16.37
CA VAL A 292 3.34 -11.28 -15.39
C VAL A 292 2.53 -11.63 -14.15
N LEU A 293 2.20 -12.92 -14.00
CA LEU A 293 1.39 -13.41 -12.88
C LEU A 293 2.22 -13.73 -11.64
N SER A 294 3.45 -14.19 -11.84
CA SER A 294 4.34 -14.62 -10.78
C SER A 294 5.81 -14.28 -11.06
N THR A 295 6.64 -14.35 -10.02
CA THR A 295 8.06 -14.02 -10.05
C THR A 295 8.80 -14.77 -8.96
N TYR A 296 10.07 -15.09 -9.20
CA TYR A 296 10.96 -15.65 -8.18
C TYR A 296 11.62 -14.57 -7.31
N ASN A 297 11.50 -13.30 -7.67
CA ASN A 297 11.95 -12.19 -6.84
C ASN A 297 10.79 -11.62 -6.05
N GLU A 298 11.07 -10.98 -4.92
CA GLU A 298 10.02 -10.32 -4.16
C GLU A 298 9.33 -9.24 -5.02
N PRO A 299 7.98 -9.28 -5.15
CA PRO A 299 7.24 -8.26 -5.87
C PRO A 299 7.44 -6.88 -5.23
N HIS A 300 7.76 -5.88 -6.05
CA HIS A 300 7.80 -4.50 -5.60
C HIS A 300 6.42 -3.85 -5.75
N HIS A 301 5.90 -3.28 -4.67
CA HIS A 301 4.67 -2.48 -4.67
C HIS A 301 4.91 -1.17 -3.94
N GLU A 302 4.46 -0.07 -4.54
CA GLU A 302 4.70 1.27 -4.02
C GLU A 302 3.91 1.50 -2.73
N LYS A 303 4.59 1.91 -1.66
CA LYS A 303 3.96 2.10 -0.35
C LYS A 303 3.21 3.42 -0.29
N ASP A 304 3.70 4.45 -0.96
CA ASP A 304 3.08 5.78 -1.04
C ASP A 304 2.02 5.82 -2.15
N SER A 305 1.07 4.90 -2.06
CA SER A 305 0.01 4.66 -3.03
C SER A 305 -1.33 4.36 -2.34
N TRP A 306 -2.36 3.98 -3.10
CA TRP A 306 -3.64 3.51 -2.57
C TRP A 306 -3.56 2.11 -1.96
N GLN A 307 -2.44 1.38 -2.13
CA GLN A 307 -2.22 0.04 -1.57
C GLN A 307 -3.36 -0.94 -1.85
N VAL A 308 -3.82 -0.98 -3.11
CA VAL A 308 -5.04 -1.70 -3.51
C VAL A 308 -5.01 -3.17 -3.10
N LEU A 309 -3.87 -3.85 -3.20
CA LEU A 309 -3.72 -5.26 -2.80
C LEU A 309 -4.05 -5.50 -1.32
N GLU A 310 -3.54 -4.65 -0.42
CA GLU A 310 -3.75 -4.80 1.03
C GLU A 310 -5.20 -4.48 1.43
N ILE A 311 -5.75 -3.40 0.86
CA ILE A 311 -7.13 -2.98 1.16
C ILE A 311 -8.13 -3.98 0.57
N ALA A 312 -7.88 -4.50 -0.63
CA ALA A 312 -8.66 -5.57 -1.23
C ALA A 312 -8.65 -6.82 -0.36
N ALA A 313 -7.46 -7.30 0.03
CA ALA A 313 -7.35 -8.49 0.85
C ALA A 313 -8.04 -8.33 2.22
N SER A 314 -7.97 -7.14 2.81
CA SER A 314 -8.63 -6.82 4.09
C SER A 314 -10.15 -6.79 4.01
N ASN A 315 -10.71 -6.47 2.85
CA ASN A 315 -12.14 -6.58 2.58
C ASN A 315 -12.51 -7.91 1.91
N GLY A 316 -11.54 -8.83 1.85
CA GLY A 316 -11.57 -10.15 1.23
C GLY A 316 -12.03 -10.21 -0.21
N PHE A 317 -11.43 -9.32 -0.99
CA PHE A 317 -11.28 -9.43 -2.42
C PHE A 317 -9.87 -9.88 -2.79
N LEU A 318 -9.74 -10.49 -3.96
CA LEU A 318 -8.45 -10.70 -4.63
C LEU A 318 -8.41 -9.87 -5.91
N VAL A 319 -7.24 -9.32 -6.23
CA VAL A 319 -7.00 -8.71 -7.55
C VAL A 319 -6.78 -9.83 -8.56
N ASP A 320 -7.78 -10.08 -9.40
CA ASP A 320 -7.75 -11.14 -10.40
C ASP A 320 -6.77 -10.82 -11.52
N ARG A 321 -6.85 -9.59 -12.04
CA ARG A 321 -6.02 -9.13 -13.16
C ARG A 321 -5.88 -7.61 -13.18
N LEU A 322 -4.83 -7.17 -13.87
CA LEU A 322 -4.51 -5.77 -14.11
C LEU A 322 -4.56 -5.51 -15.62
N GLU A 323 -5.40 -4.58 -16.03
CA GLU A 323 -5.64 -4.22 -17.42
C GLU A 323 -5.30 -2.75 -17.66
N VAL A 324 -5.02 -2.38 -18.90
CA VAL A 324 -4.89 -0.97 -19.28
C VAL A 324 -6.31 -0.38 -19.38
N PHE A 325 -6.53 0.74 -18.70
CA PHE A 325 -7.75 1.51 -18.89
C PHE A 325 -7.51 2.51 -20.02
N ASN A 326 -8.20 2.31 -21.15
CA ASN A 326 -8.13 3.22 -22.29
C ASN A 326 -9.44 4.02 -22.41
N PRO A 327 -9.42 5.35 -22.17
CA PRO A 327 -10.61 6.18 -22.32
C PRO A 327 -11.19 6.17 -23.74
N PHE A 328 -10.36 5.93 -24.76
CA PHE A 328 -10.79 5.89 -26.16
C PHE A 328 -11.65 4.66 -26.51
N ASP A 329 -11.67 3.64 -25.65
CA ASP A 329 -12.59 2.51 -25.78
C ASP A 329 -14.06 2.93 -25.53
N PHE A 330 -14.27 4.15 -25.00
CA PHE A 330 -15.57 4.71 -24.65
C PHE A 330 -15.78 6.05 -25.39
N PRO A 331 -16.28 6.03 -26.64
CA PRO A 331 -16.48 7.26 -27.41
C PRO A 331 -17.38 8.28 -26.71
N GLY A 332 -16.84 9.48 -26.48
CA GLY A 332 -17.54 10.56 -25.76
C GLY A 332 -17.31 10.58 -24.25
N TYR A 333 -16.53 9.66 -23.70
CA TYR A 333 -16.12 9.71 -22.29
C TYR A 333 -15.05 10.78 -22.04
N GLY A 334 -15.32 11.68 -21.08
CA GLY A 334 -14.35 12.65 -20.59
C GLY A 334 -14.25 12.54 -19.07
N ALA A 335 -13.11 12.08 -18.54
CA ALA A 335 -12.94 12.04 -17.09
C ALA A 335 -12.83 13.46 -16.53
N ALA A 336 -13.92 14.04 -16.02
CA ALA A 336 -13.93 15.36 -15.40
C ALA A 336 -12.98 15.41 -14.18
N GLY A 337 -12.06 16.39 -14.17
CA GLY A 337 -11.03 16.55 -13.15
C GLY A 337 -11.34 17.60 -12.08
N TYR A 338 -10.36 17.85 -11.22
CA TYR A 338 -10.47 18.71 -10.02
C TYR A 338 -10.84 20.18 -10.33
N ARG A 339 -11.69 20.78 -9.46
CA ARG A 339 -12.10 22.22 -9.39
C ARG A 339 -12.97 22.77 -10.53
N ARG A 340 -14.26 22.40 -10.59
CA ARG A 340 -15.32 23.15 -11.34
C ARG A 340 -14.89 23.62 -12.75
N GLY A 341 -13.99 22.90 -13.38
CA GLY A 341 -13.19 23.40 -14.49
C GLY A 341 -13.14 22.35 -15.58
N SER A 342 -13.02 22.81 -16.82
CA SER A 342 -12.99 21.99 -18.04
C SER A 342 -11.73 21.11 -18.19
N LYS A 343 -10.82 21.08 -17.20
CA LYS A 343 -9.63 20.20 -17.21
C LYS A 343 -9.98 18.83 -16.63
N GLY A 344 -9.98 17.83 -17.49
CA GLY A 344 -10.12 16.43 -17.11
C GLY A 344 -8.93 15.88 -16.30
N PHE A 345 -9.10 14.71 -15.69
CA PHE A 345 -7.97 13.94 -15.15
C PHE A 345 -7.00 13.56 -16.29
N GLU A 346 -5.69 13.57 -16.04
CA GLU A 346 -4.69 13.04 -16.97
C GLU A 346 -4.76 11.50 -16.96
N ASN A 347 -5.73 10.95 -17.69
CA ASN A 347 -5.98 9.52 -17.81
C ASN A 347 -5.57 8.97 -19.19
N LYS A 348 -5.00 9.81 -20.06
CA LYS A 348 -4.66 9.48 -21.45
C LYS A 348 -3.41 8.61 -21.57
N ILE A 349 -2.61 8.48 -20.50
CA ILE A 349 -1.35 7.74 -20.51
C ILE A 349 -1.26 6.82 -19.28
N GLY A 350 -1.51 5.53 -19.49
CA GLY A 350 -1.16 4.48 -18.52
C GLY A 350 -2.09 4.36 -17.30
N ALA A 351 -3.34 4.79 -17.39
CA ALA A 351 -4.36 4.44 -16.40
C ALA A 351 -4.55 2.92 -16.33
N GLN A 352 -4.85 2.43 -15.13
CA GLN A 352 -4.97 1.00 -14.84
C GLN A 352 -6.42 0.67 -14.48
N ARG A 353 -6.95 -0.42 -15.03
CA ARG A 353 -8.18 -1.07 -14.58
C ARG A 353 -7.79 -2.29 -13.76
N ILE A 354 -8.06 -2.23 -12.46
CA ILE A 354 -7.84 -3.32 -11.53
C ILE A 354 -9.16 -4.10 -11.44
N VAL A 355 -9.13 -5.39 -11.78
CA VAL A 355 -10.30 -6.26 -11.65
C VAL A 355 -10.18 -7.06 -10.35
N LEU A 356 -11.18 -6.91 -9.50
CA LEU A 356 -11.28 -7.56 -8.20
C LEU A 356 -12.40 -8.59 -8.21
N LYS A 357 -12.17 -9.71 -7.52
CA LYS A 357 -13.18 -10.76 -7.28
C LYS A 357 -13.42 -10.94 -5.80
N SER A 358 -14.69 -11.10 -5.43
CA SER A 358 -15.10 -11.41 -4.07
C SER A 358 -14.71 -12.84 -3.72
N CYS A 359 -14.12 -13.05 -2.54
CA CYS A 359 -13.70 -14.37 -2.08
C CYS A 359 -14.23 -14.66 -0.67
N MET A 360 -15.51 -14.36 -0.43
CA MET A 360 -16.12 -14.38 0.91
C MET A 360 -15.96 -15.72 1.62
N ASN A 361 -16.12 -16.83 0.90
CA ASN A 361 -16.01 -18.17 1.48
C ASN A 361 -14.60 -18.51 1.99
N SER A 362 -13.58 -17.80 1.51
CA SER A 362 -12.17 -18.07 1.86
C SER A 362 -11.60 -17.20 2.98
N GLN A 363 -12.36 -16.19 3.44
CA GLN A 363 -11.88 -15.24 4.46
C GLN A 363 -11.73 -15.86 5.85
N ASN A 364 -12.55 -16.87 6.16
CA ASN A 364 -12.57 -17.53 7.47
C ASN A 364 -11.95 -18.94 7.45
N MET A 365 -11.31 -19.32 6.33
CA MET A 365 -10.59 -20.60 6.25
C MET A 365 -9.56 -20.71 7.38
N SER A 366 -9.51 -21.88 7.99
CA SER A 366 -8.48 -22.20 8.98
C SER A 366 -7.11 -22.29 8.30
N LEU A 367 -6.05 -22.30 9.11
CA LEU A 367 -4.70 -22.54 8.63
C LEU A 367 -4.59 -23.88 7.87
N GLN A 368 -5.29 -24.92 8.33
CA GLN A 368 -5.32 -26.24 7.69
C GLN A 368 -6.03 -26.21 6.33
N ASP A 369 -7.17 -25.54 6.24
CA ASP A 369 -7.90 -25.39 4.97
C ASP A 369 -7.07 -24.63 3.95
N LEU A 370 -6.39 -23.57 4.39
CA LEU A 370 -5.50 -22.79 3.54
C LEU A 370 -4.27 -23.61 3.12
N GLN A 371 -3.71 -24.42 4.01
CA GLN A 371 -2.62 -25.33 3.66
C GLN A 371 -3.08 -26.30 2.57
N GLN A 372 -4.26 -26.89 2.72
CA GLN A 372 -4.85 -27.79 1.72
C GLN A 372 -5.06 -27.10 0.38
N LEU A 373 -5.53 -25.85 0.39
CA LEU A 373 -5.76 -25.04 -0.81
C LEU A 373 -4.46 -24.75 -1.60
N HIS A 374 -3.30 -24.83 -0.94
CA HIS A 374 -1.98 -24.48 -1.47
C HIS A 374 -1.04 -25.70 -1.60
N GLN A 375 -1.55 -26.93 -1.54
CA GLN A 375 -0.73 -28.15 -1.65
C GLN A 375 0.08 -28.24 -2.95
N ASP A 376 -0.46 -27.72 -4.05
CA ASP A 376 0.17 -27.79 -5.37
C ASP A 376 1.10 -26.60 -5.68
N GLN A 377 1.30 -25.69 -4.72
CA GLN A 377 2.04 -24.46 -4.99
C GLN A 377 3.56 -24.71 -5.04
N SER A 378 4.19 -24.20 -6.08
CA SER A 378 5.64 -24.09 -6.23
C SER A 378 6.25 -23.20 -5.15
N ARG A 379 7.33 -23.68 -4.54
CA ARG A 379 8.13 -22.88 -3.60
C ARG A 379 8.91 -21.80 -4.31
N ASN A 380 9.24 -20.74 -3.58
CA ASN A 380 10.02 -19.59 -4.02
C ASN A 380 9.38 -18.76 -5.14
N GLU A 381 8.11 -19.01 -5.48
CA GLU A 381 7.37 -18.28 -6.49
C GLU A 381 6.31 -17.38 -5.83
N PHE A 382 6.46 -16.07 -6.01
CA PHE A 382 5.53 -15.07 -5.54
C PHE A 382 4.50 -14.74 -6.61
N TYR A 383 3.24 -14.62 -6.21
CA TYR A 383 2.17 -14.10 -7.06
C TYR A 383 2.14 -12.57 -7.00
N CYS A 384 2.33 -11.91 -8.14
CA CYS A 384 2.53 -10.47 -8.24
C CYS A 384 1.29 -9.63 -7.87
N LEU A 385 0.10 -10.22 -7.93
CA LEU A 385 -1.18 -9.55 -7.64
C LEU A 385 -1.73 -9.96 -6.27
N ARG A 386 -0.84 -10.31 -5.34
CA ARG A 386 -1.19 -10.73 -3.98
C ARG A 386 -0.31 -10.03 -2.97
N PRO A 387 -0.86 -9.55 -1.84
CA PRO A 387 -0.03 -9.09 -0.74
C PRO A 387 0.81 -10.25 -0.19
N PHE A 388 1.98 -9.93 0.33
CA PHE A 388 2.82 -10.88 1.07
C PHE A 388 3.35 -10.18 2.33
N HIS A 389 3.69 -10.97 3.35
CA HIS A 389 4.13 -10.45 4.63
C HIS A 389 5.36 -11.18 5.14
N ARG A 390 6.32 -10.40 5.66
CA ARG A 390 7.57 -10.91 6.21
C ARG A 390 7.45 -11.01 7.74
N HIS A 391 7.90 -12.13 8.28
CA HIS A 391 8.00 -12.36 9.72
C HIS A 391 9.33 -12.97 10.06
N ASP A 392 10.00 -12.44 11.08
CA ASP A 392 11.24 -13.02 11.58
C ASP A 392 10.90 -13.96 12.75
N LEU A 393 11.48 -15.16 12.76
CA LEU A 393 11.25 -16.23 13.71
C LEU A 393 12.56 -16.60 14.38
N SER A 394 12.61 -16.48 15.70
CA SER A 394 13.73 -16.95 16.52
C SER A 394 13.53 -18.42 16.87
N ALA A 395 14.51 -19.27 16.55
CA ALA A 395 14.54 -20.68 16.89
C ALA A 395 15.77 -20.94 17.77
N VAL A 396 15.52 -21.26 19.03
CA VAL A 396 16.55 -21.63 20.00
C VAL A 396 16.65 -23.14 20.04
N PHE A 397 17.85 -23.68 19.82
CA PHE A 397 18.10 -25.13 19.77
C PHE A 397 18.84 -25.61 21.02
N GLY A 398 18.42 -26.75 21.56
CA GLY A 398 19.07 -27.41 22.70
C GLY A 398 18.36 -27.20 24.04
N ASP A 399 18.71 -28.02 25.02
CA ASP A 399 18.09 -28.13 26.35
C ASP A 399 18.84 -27.39 27.47
N GLY A 400 19.84 -26.58 27.10
CA GLY A 400 20.70 -25.86 28.05
C GLY A 400 21.99 -26.60 28.39
N LEU A 401 22.23 -27.78 27.80
CA LEU A 401 23.55 -28.42 27.74
C LEU A 401 24.32 -27.95 26.50
N SER A 402 25.65 -28.10 26.49
CA SER A 402 26.45 -27.80 25.29
C SER A 402 26.08 -28.78 24.18
N ILE A 403 25.33 -28.31 23.19
CA ILE A 403 25.08 -29.06 21.95
C ILE A 403 26.23 -28.83 20.98
N THR A 404 26.60 -29.87 20.24
CA THR A 404 27.58 -29.76 19.14
C THR A 404 26.96 -29.04 17.93
N ASP A 405 27.80 -28.48 17.07
CA ASP A 405 27.33 -27.87 15.81
C ASP A 405 26.58 -28.89 14.94
N GLU A 406 27.02 -30.15 14.91
CA GLU A 406 26.37 -31.25 14.17
C GLU A 406 24.96 -31.57 14.71
N GLU A 407 24.78 -31.56 16.03
CA GLU A 407 23.46 -31.75 16.65
C GLU A 407 22.53 -30.57 16.35
N CYS A 408 23.06 -29.35 16.40
CA CYS A 408 22.34 -28.13 16.06
C CYS A 408 21.85 -28.17 14.60
N ASP A 409 22.73 -28.53 13.66
CA ASP A 409 22.40 -28.67 12.25
C ASP A 409 21.31 -29.73 12.01
N SER A 410 21.38 -30.86 12.73
CA SER A 410 20.34 -31.90 12.70
C SER A 410 18.98 -31.41 13.23
N PHE A 411 18.96 -30.60 14.30
CA PHE A 411 17.71 -30.03 14.81
C PHE A 411 17.14 -28.98 13.87
N GLU A 412 18.00 -28.16 13.27
CA GLU A 412 17.63 -27.20 12.24
C GLU A 412 17.01 -27.91 11.02
N GLU A 413 17.59 -28.99 10.52
CA GLU A 413 17.04 -29.77 9.42
C GLU A 413 15.61 -30.29 9.73
N ARG A 414 15.42 -30.85 10.92
CA ARG A 414 14.09 -31.33 11.38
C ARG A 414 13.08 -30.20 11.55
N PHE A 415 13.54 -29.05 12.05
CA PHE A 415 12.74 -27.84 12.18
C PHE A 415 12.24 -27.35 10.82
N LEU A 416 13.14 -27.20 9.86
CA LEU A 416 12.79 -26.77 8.51
C LEU A 416 11.91 -27.80 7.80
N ASP A 417 12.21 -29.10 7.90
CA ASP A 417 11.36 -30.16 7.34
C ASP A 417 9.92 -30.11 7.92
N ARG A 418 9.80 -29.89 9.23
CA ARG A 418 8.48 -29.78 9.87
C ARG A 418 7.73 -28.52 9.45
N LEU A 419 8.40 -27.37 9.44
CA LEU A 419 7.87 -26.09 8.94
C LEU A 419 7.34 -26.27 7.51
N ASN A 420 8.10 -26.98 6.68
CA ASN A 420 7.76 -27.24 5.30
C ASN A 420 6.54 -28.15 5.15
N LYS A 421 6.47 -29.23 5.94
CA LYS A 421 5.34 -30.15 5.94
C LYS A 421 4.04 -29.50 6.44
N LEU A 422 4.13 -28.60 7.42
CA LEU A 422 2.97 -27.96 8.03
C LEU A 422 2.45 -26.74 7.26
N PHE A 423 3.33 -25.95 6.66
CA PHE A 423 2.92 -24.66 6.08
C PHE A 423 3.08 -24.62 4.55
N GLY A 424 3.88 -25.52 3.98
CA GLY A 424 3.90 -25.79 2.53
C GLY A 424 3.92 -24.54 1.66
N GLY A 425 2.95 -24.44 0.75
CA GLY A 425 2.79 -23.33 -0.19
C GLY A 425 2.39 -21.99 0.43
N LEU A 426 1.87 -21.95 1.65
CA LEU A 426 1.57 -20.68 2.35
C LEU A 426 2.84 -19.92 2.73
N LEU A 427 3.91 -20.67 2.99
CA LEU A 427 5.23 -20.15 3.23
C LEU A 427 6.03 -20.20 1.92
N VAL A 428 5.91 -19.13 1.13
CA VAL A 428 6.53 -19.04 -0.20
C VAL A 428 8.04 -19.21 -0.12
N ARG A 429 8.65 -18.63 0.93
CA ARG A 429 10.08 -18.64 1.15
C ARG A 429 10.39 -18.57 2.64
N HIS A 430 11.49 -19.20 3.03
CA HIS A 430 12.15 -18.97 4.30
C HIS A 430 13.66 -18.90 4.07
N GLU A 431 14.33 -17.99 4.78
CA GLU A 431 15.78 -17.82 4.70
C GLU A 431 16.33 -17.56 6.10
N GLU A 432 17.47 -18.14 6.43
CA GLU A 432 18.16 -17.79 7.67
C GLU A 432 18.83 -16.43 7.53
N VAL A 433 18.65 -15.57 8.54
CA VAL A 433 19.35 -14.29 8.64
C VAL A 433 20.65 -14.51 9.43
N LEU A 434 21.68 -14.97 8.73
CA LEU A 434 22.98 -15.35 9.32
C LEU A 434 23.59 -14.28 10.22
N ASP A 435 23.45 -13.00 9.85
CA ASP A 435 23.97 -11.86 10.62
C ASP A 435 23.32 -11.68 11.99
N LEU A 436 22.15 -12.30 12.21
CA LEU A 436 21.42 -12.27 13.47
C LEU A 436 21.57 -13.56 14.29
N ARG A 437 22.46 -14.47 13.89
CA ARG A 437 22.83 -15.62 14.72
C ARG A 437 23.28 -15.12 16.09
N SER A 438 22.68 -15.70 17.12
CA SER A 438 22.93 -15.30 18.50
C SER A 438 22.96 -16.51 19.40
N ILE A 439 23.24 -16.27 20.68
CA ILE A 439 23.15 -17.24 21.75
C ILE A 439 22.17 -16.65 22.75
N ASP A 440 21.24 -17.46 23.23
CA ASP A 440 20.29 -17.03 24.24
C ASP A 440 20.97 -16.86 25.62
N PRO A 441 20.29 -16.29 26.63
CA PRO A 441 20.86 -16.15 27.98
C PRO A 441 21.26 -17.50 28.63
N GLY A 442 20.68 -18.61 28.19
CA GLY A 442 20.98 -19.96 28.63
C GLY A 442 22.16 -20.62 27.92
N GLY A 443 22.87 -19.91 27.04
CA GLY A 443 24.02 -20.46 26.30
C GLY A 443 23.63 -21.31 25.09
N ARG A 444 22.36 -21.30 24.68
CA ARG A 444 21.83 -22.10 23.58
C ARG A 444 21.94 -21.36 22.24
N PRO A 445 22.33 -22.04 21.15
CA PRO A 445 22.30 -21.45 19.81
C PRO A 445 20.92 -20.95 19.42
N ASN A 446 20.85 -19.71 18.95
CA ASN A 446 19.64 -19.07 18.44
C ASN A 446 19.81 -18.70 16.97
N ARG A 447 18.94 -19.25 16.11
CA ARG A 447 18.87 -18.97 14.68
C ARG A 447 17.66 -18.09 14.39
N ILE A 448 17.81 -17.11 13.50
CA ILE A 448 16.71 -16.24 13.10
C ILE A 448 16.36 -16.54 11.64
N TYR A 449 15.12 -16.95 11.40
CA TYR A 449 14.60 -17.19 10.05
C TYR A 449 13.63 -16.08 9.65
N ARG A 450 13.83 -15.52 8.47
CA ARG A 450 12.83 -14.68 7.82
C ARG A 450 11.89 -15.56 7.02
N LEU A 451 10.59 -15.39 7.24
CA LEU A 451 9.50 -16.13 6.64
C LEU A 451 8.66 -15.21 5.77
N TRP A 452 8.35 -15.63 4.55
CA TRP A 452 7.47 -14.91 3.62
C TRP A 452 6.14 -15.65 3.48
N TRP A 453 5.10 -15.04 4.04
CA TRP A 453 3.73 -15.54 3.98
C TRP A 453 3.00 -14.95 2.78
N GLN A 454 2.45 -15.80 1.91
CA GLN A 454 1.55 -15.39 0.84
C GLN A 454 0.46 -16.44 0.60
N SER A 455 -0.74 -15.98 0.27
CA SER A 455 -1.83 -16.83 -0.20
C SER A 455 -2.34 -16.24 -1.52
N HIS A 456 -2.34 -17.06 -2.56
CA HIS A 456 -2.78 -16.66 -3.90
C HIS A 456 -4.24 -17.00 -4.21
N ARG A 457 -4.83 -17.92 -3.44
CA ARG A 457 -6.21 -18.39 -3.64
C ARG A 457 -7.20 -17.85 -2.62
N ALA A 458 -6.71 -17.31 -1.51
CA ALA A 458 -7.54 -16.68 -0.49
C ALA A 458 -6.97 -15.31 -0.10
N PRO A 459 -7.83 -14.31 0.20
CA PRO A 459 -7.41 -13.04 0.75
C PRO A 459 -6.63 -13.22 2.06
N MET A 460 -5.43 -12.66 2.10
CA MET A 460 -4.58 -12.70 3.26
C MET A 460 -4.00 -11.32 3.50
N ASN A 461 -4.45 -10.67 4.57
CA ASN A 461 -3.93 -9.40 5.02
C ASN A 461 -2.92 -9.61 6.15
N LYS A 462 -2.27 -8.53 6.55
CA LYS A 462 -1.27 -8.58 7.62
C LYS A 462 -1.80 -9.16 8.94
N ILE A 463 -3.02 -8.80 9.35
CA ILE A 463 -3.61 -9.27 10.62
C ILE A 463 -3.73 -10.80 10.61
N ARG A 464 -4.25 -11.34 9.51
CA ARG A 464 -4.41 -12.79 9.34
C ARG A 464 -3.05 -13.49 9.28
N CYS A 465 -2.07 -12.91 8.59
CA CYS A 465 -0.69 -13.41 8.61
C CYS A 465 -0.10 -13.47 10.01
N ASN A 466 -0.24 -12.39 10.79
CA ASN A 466 0.27 -12.33 12.16
C ASN A 466 -0.38 -13.44 13.01
N SER A 467 -1.70 -13.63 12.87
CA SER A 467 -2.44 -14.68 13.57
C SER A 467 -1.90 -16.07 13.21
N PHE A 468 -1.72 -16.36 11.92
CA PHE A 468 -1.17 -17.65 11.47
C PHE A 468 0.28 -17.85 11.86
N HIS A 469 1.08 -16.79 11.88
CA HIS A 469 2.44 -16.84 12.36
C HIS A 469 2.50 -17.18 13.86
N ASN A 470 1.60 -16.64 14.67
CA ASN A 470 1.51 -16.98 16.10
C ASN A 470 0.99 -18.42 16.31
N GLU A 471 -0.03 -18.84 15.56
CA GLU A 471 -0.52 -20.22 15.57
C GLU A 471 0.59 -21.20 15.18
N MET A 472 1.37 -20.85 14.17
CA MET A 472 2.56 -21.60 13.75
C MET A 472 3.56 -21.77 14.89
N LYS A 473 3.83 -20.72 15.69
CA LYS A 473 4.74 -20.81 16.84
C LYS A 473 4.25 -21.84 17.83
N ILE A 474 2.98 -21.76 18.21
CA ILE A 474 2.35 -22.68 19.18
C ILE A 474 2.42 -24.13 18.69
N VAL A 475 2.09 -24.38 17.41
CA VAL A 475 2.12 -25.73 16.82
C VAL A 475 3.54 -26.28 16.78
N MET A 476 4.52 -25.45 16.43
CA MET A 476 5.93 -25.85 16.38
C MET A 476 6.46 -26.14 17.80
N THR A 477 6.23 -25.28 18.78
CA THR A 477 6.63 -25.51 20.18
C THR A 477 6.12 -26.85 20.70
N LYS A 478 4.81 -27.09 20.60
CA LYS A 478 4.19 -28.35 21.06
C LYS A 478 4.79 -29.59 20.39
N PHE A 479 5.05 -29.51 19.08
CA PHE A 479 5.65 -30.61 18.34
C PHE A 479 7.05 -30.94 18.87
N PHE A 480 7.86 -29.92 19.13
CA PHE A 480 9.23 -30.10 19.59
C PHE A 480 9.30 -30.51 21.07
N GLU A 481 8.47 -29.95 21.94
CA GLU A 481 8.31 -30.42 23.33
C GLU A 481 7.97 -31.91 23.39
N THR A 482 7.00 -32.35 22.58
CA THR A 482 6.60 -33.78 22.51
C THR A 482 7.70 -34.66 21.94
N SER A 483 8.57 -34.10 21.10
CA SER A 483 9.70 -34.80 20.49
C SER A 483 10.96 -34.80 21.36
N GLY A 484 10.91 -34.23 22.57
CA GLY A 484 12.04 -34.14 23.51
C GLY A 484 13.04 -33.03 23.21
N LEU A 485 12.62 -31.99 22.46
CA LEU A 485 13.42 -30.84 22.06
C LEU A 485 12.78 -29.55 22.59
N PRO A 486 13.39 -28.88 23.58
CA PRO A 486 12.86 -27.60 24.02
C PRO A 486 13.12 -26.54 22.94
N LEU A 487 12.04 -25.94 22.46
CA LEU A 487 12.05 -24.90 21.44
C LEU A 487 11.20 -23.74 21.94
N LEU A 488 11.76 -22.54 21.79
CA LEU A 488 11.27 -21.24 22.27
C LEU A 488 11.49 -21.02 23.78
N ALA A 489 12.12 -19.90 24.12
CA ALA A 489 11.99 -19.33 25.46
C ALA A 489 10.70 -18.50 25.48
N ASP A 490 9.85 -18.79 26.47
CA ASP A 490 8.77 -17.91 26.90
C ASP A 490 9.35 -16.62 27.48
N ASP A 491 8.78 -15.48 27.09
CA ASP A 491 8.63 -14.34 28.00
C ASP A 491 7.11 -14.06 28.12
N GLU A 492 6.52 -14.69 29.14
CA GLU A 492 5.27 -14.37 29.87
C GLU A 492 4.08 -13.73 29.10
N ASP A 493 3.27 -14.56 28.42
CA ASP A 493 1.85 -14.28 28.18
C ASP A 493 1.00 -14.86 29.33
N PHE A 494 0.70 -14.02 30.32
CA PHE A 494 -0.21 -14.29 31.43
C PHE A 494 -1.63 -14.59 30.91
N ASP A 495 -2.05 -15.86 30.98
CA ASP A 495 -3.42 -16.29 30.68
C ASP A 495 -4.43 -15.71 31.69
N LEU A 496 -5.00 -14.55 31.35
CA LEU A 496 -5.98 -13.79 32.12
C LEU A 496 -7.43 -14.14 31.75
N PHE A 497 -7.73 -15.30 31.15
CA PHE A 497 -9.13 -15.68 30.87
C PHE A 497 -9.40 -17.15 31.18
N GLY A 498 -9.12 -17.54 32.42
CA GLY A 498 -9.87 -18.59 33.10
C GLY A 498 -11.33 -18.15 33.26
N SER A 499 -12.21 -18.78 32.47
CA SER A 499 -13.65 -18.58 32.42
C SER A 499 -14.35 -18.71 33.78
N ASP A 500 -15.19 -17.74 34.14
CA ASP A 500 -16.40 -17.99 34.92
C ASP A 500 -17.49 -17.01 34.48
N ASP A 501 -18.46 -17.55 33.74
CA ASP A 501 -19.61 -16.85 33.15
C ASP A 501 -20.84 -17.29 33.96
N SER A 502 -21.26 -16.46 34.92
CA SER A 502 -22.56 -16.61 35.60
C SER A 502 -23.13 -15.23 35.93
N ASP A 503 -24.22 -14.89 35.27
CA ASP A 503 -25.01 -13.66 35.44
C ASP A 503 -25.67 -13.57 36.82
N ASP A 504 -25.29 -12.58 37.62
CA ASP A 504 -26.08 -12.09 38.76
C ASP A 504 -25.76 -10.60 39.03
N GLU A 505 -26.81 -9.75 39.09
CA GLU A 505 -26.71 -8.29 39.16
C GLU A 505 -25.99 -7.74 40.41
N ASP A 506 -25.91 -8.51 41.49
CA ASP A 506 -25.27 -8.09 42.75
C ASP A 506 -23.72 -8.10 42.69
N LYS A 507 -23.11 -8.76 41.69
CA LYS A 507 -21.64 -8.79 41.53
C LYS A 507 -21.08 -7.55 40.82
N LYS A 508 -21.89 -6.77 40.10
CA LYS A 508 -21.43 -5.53 39.42
C LYS A 508 -20.93 -4.48 40.42
N ALA A 509 -21.55 -4.39 41.60
CA ALA A 509 -21.12 -3.49 42.66
C ALA A 509 -19.79 -3.93 43.30
N VAL A 510 -19.62 -5.24 43.54
CA VAL A 510 -18.37 -5.80 44.09
C VAL A 510 -17.22 -5.72 43.08
N VAL A 511 -17.51 -5.90 41.79
CA VAL A 511 -16.53 -5.74 40.71
C VAL A 511 -16.12 -4.28 40.55
N ALA A 512 -17.06 -3.32 40.60
CA ALA A 512 -16.74 -1.89 40.55
C ALA A 512 -15.93 -1.42 41.77
N GLN A 513 -16.25 -1.94 42.96
CA GLN A 513 -15.51 -1.65 44.19
C GLN A 513 -14.11 -2.26 44.15
N ARG A 514 -13.97 -3.50 43.64
CA ARG A 514 -12.66 -4.12 43.41
C ARG A 514 -11.87 -3.47 42.29
N LEU A 515 -12.50 -2.90 41.25
CA LEU A 515 -11.84 -2.16 40.17
C LEU A 515 -11.23 -0.85 40.68
N LYS A 516 -11.93 -0.15 41.59
CA LYS A 516 -11.43 1.06 42.26
C LYS A 516 -10.29 0.74 43.22
N GLU A 517 -10.44 -0.32 44.02
CA GLU A 517 -9.33 -0.83 44.85
C GLU A 517 -8.15 -1.33 43.99
N TYR A 518 -8.39 -1.83 42.78
CA TYR A 518 -7.35 -2.20 41.82
C TYR A 518 -6.66 -0.97 41.21
N GLN A 519 -7.40 0.09 40.89
CA GLN A 519 -6.83 1.36 40.41
C GLN A 519 -5.99 2.05 41.49
N GLU A 520 -6.42 2.00 42.75
CA GLU A 520 -5.66 2.49 43.90
C GLU A 520 -4.45 1.61 44.26
N LYS A 521 -4.49 0.31 43.94
CA LYS A 521 -3.34 -0.60 44.06
C LYS A 521 -2.40 -0.52 42.85
N LYS A 522 -2.90 -0.15 41.65
CA LYS A 522 -2.11 0.10 40.43
C LYS A 522 -1.39 1.44 40.51
N SER A 523 -2.01 2.47 41.13
CA SER A 523 -1.33 3.75 41.41
C SER A 523 -0.25 3.66 42.50
N LYS A 524 -0.23 2.57 43.28
CA LYS A 524 0.80 2.28 44.29
C LYS A 524 1.83 1.22 43.88
N LYS A 525 1.78 0.69 42.64
CA LYS A 525 2.81 -0.19 42.09
C LYS A 525 3.62 0.56 41.04
N THR A 526 4.75 1.09 41.46
CA THR A 526 5.77 1.68 40.60
C THR A 526 6.45 0.57 39.78
N GLY A 527 5.84 0.19 38.67
CA GLY A 527 6.54 -0.52 37.58
C GLY A 527 7.18 0.50 36.63
N PRO A 528 8.19 0.11 35.83
CA PRO A 528 8.73 0.98 34.79
C PRO A 528 7.63 1.27 33.77
N ILE A 529 7.16 2.52 33.72
CA ILE A 529 6.21 2.99 32.70
C ILE A 529 6.98 2.96 31.38
N ALA A 530 6.56 2.10 30.45
CA ALA A 530 7.11 2.06 29.11
C ALA A 530 6.82 3.40 28.42
N LYS A 531 7.88 4.11 28.05
CA LYS A 531 7.79 5.40 27.36
C LYS A 531 8.42 5.25 25.98
N SER A 532 7.91 6.01 25.02
CA SER A 532 8.50 6.09 23.68
C SER A 532 8.84 7.54 23.37
N SER A 533 10.07 7.79 22.95
CA SER A 533 10.47 9.06 22.34
C SER A 533 10.21 9.00 20.83
N VAL A 534 9.37 9.90 20.34
CA VAL A 534 8.97 9.99 18.93
C VAL A 534 9.44 11.32 18.36
N ILE A 535 9.99 11.28 17.16
CA ILE A 535 10.36 12.47 16.39
C ILE A 535 9.38 12.58 15.22
N LEU A 536 8.60 13.65 15.18
CA LEU A 536 7.61 13.92 14.16
C LEU A 536 8.12 15.00 13.20
N ASP A 537 8.01 14.72 11.90
CA ASP A 537 8.23 15.69 10.83
C ASP A 537 6.87 16.24 10.37
N VAL A 538 6.59 17.49 10.71
CA VAL A 538 5.36 18.21 10.31
C VAL A 538 5.68 19.04 9.07
N LYS A 539 5.01 18.71 7.95
CA LYS A 539 5.20 19.40 6.66
C LYS A 539 4.12 20.47 6.46
N PRO A 540 4.49 21.73 6.14
CA PRO A 540 3.54 22.77 5.78
C PRO A 540 3.03 22.60 4.35
N TRP A 541 2.04 23.39 3.96
CA TRP A 541 1.53 23.41 2.58
C TRP A 541 2.46 24.13 1.60
N ASP A 542 3.08 25.23 2.03
CA ASP A 542 3.93 26.10 1.21
C ASP A 542 4.95 26.90 2.06
N ASP A 543 5.70 27.79 1.43
CA ASP A 543 6.69 28.69 2.02
C ASP A 543 6.09 29.94 2.68
N GLU A 544 4.79 30.22 2.46
CA GLU A 544 4.05 31.32 3.11
C GLU A 544 3.49 30.92 4.49
N THR A 545 3.42 29.62 4.79
CA THR A 545 2.93 29.08 6.06
C THR A 545 3.82 29.51 7.23
N LYS A 546 3.25 30.19 8.24
CA LYS A 546 4.00 30.65 9.43
C LYS A 546 4.40 29.48 10.33
N MET A 547 5.70 29.22 10.38
CA MET A 547 6.26 28.09 11.15
C MET A 547 6.11 28.25 12.67
N ASP A 548 6.21 29.48 13.19
CA ASP A 548 6.07 29.75 14.63
C ASP A 548 4.66 29.44 15.15
N GLU A 549 3.64 29.74 14.33
CA GLU A 549 2.24 29.43 14.64
C GLU A 549 1.99 27.92 14.55
N LEU A 550 2.58 27.22 13.57
CA LEU A 550 2.53 25.77 13.45
C LEU A 550 3.15 25.08 14.68
N GLU A 551 4.30 25.56 15.16
CA GLU A 551 4.96 25.01 16.35
C GLU A 551 4.16 25.26 17.63
N ALA A 552 3.59 26.46 17.78
CA ALA A 552 2.71 26.79 18.91
C ALA A 552 1.44 25.92 18.93
N ASN A 553 0.85 25.72 17.76
CA ASN A 553 -0.33 24.88 17.56
C ASN A 553 -0.05 23.41 17.92
N VAL A 554 1.08 22.84 17.47
CA VAL A 554 1.47 21.48 17.85
C VAL A 554 1.70 21.36 19.36
N ARG A 555 2.37 22.34 19.98
CA ARG A 555 2.60 22.35 21.43
C ARG A 555 1.34 22.56 22.27
N SER A 556 0.28 23.13 21.69
CA SER A 556 -0.99 23.35 22.40
C SER A 556 -1.77 22.05 22.68
N ILE A 557 -1.38 20.93 22.06
CA ILE A 557 -2.00 19.62 22.27
C ILE A 557 -1.53 19.07 23.62
N GLU A 558 -2.45 19.06 24.60
CA GLU A 558 -2.26 18.47 25.92
C GLU A 558 -2.97 17.10 26.02
N MET A 559 -2.23 16.06 26.41
CA MET A 559 -2.75 14.71 26.66
C MET A 559 -2.06 14.11 27.90
N ASP A 560 -2.78 13.32 28.70
CA ASP A 560 -2.18 12.61 29.85
C ASP A 560 -1.15 11.58 29.35
N GLY A 561 0.11 11.77 29.73
CA GLY A 561 1.24 10.95 29.27
C GLY A 561 1.99 11.50 28.05
N LEU A 562 1.66 12.69 27.54
CA LEU A 562 2.37 13.36 26.44
C LEU A 562 3.27 14.49 26.96
N VAL A 563 4.56 14.46 26.62
CA VAL A 563 5.52 15.52 26.92
C VAL A 563 6.21 15.97 25.64
N TRP A 564 6.09 17.26 25.30
CA TRP A 564 6.77 17.85 24.16
C TRP A 564 8.25 18.16 24.48
N GLY A 565 9.13 17.80 23.56
CA GLY A 565 10.57 18.09 23.59
C GLY A 565 10.96 19.24 22.66
N GLY A 566 12.25 19.28 22.30
CA GLY A 566 12.79 20.30 21.39
C GLY A 566 12.26 20.15 19.95
N GLY A 567 12.07 21.28 19.28
CA GLY A 567 11.76 21.36 17.86
C GLY A 567 12.89 22.05 17.08
N LYS A 568 13.10 21.67 15.82
CA LYS A 568 13.99 22.39 14.90
C LYS A 568 13.37 22.46 13.50
N LEU A 569 13.65 23.55 12.78
CA LEU A 569 13.25 23.72 11.40
C LEU A 569 14.33 23.16 10.46
N LEU A 570 13.94 22.29 9.53
CA LEU A 570 14.84 21.70 8.54
C LEU A 570 14.38 22.07 7.11
N PRO A 571 15.26 22.59 6.24
CA PRO A 571 14.90 22.91 4.86
C PRO A 571 14.70 21.63 4.03
N ILE A 572 13.60 21.58 3.26
CA ILE A 572 13.31 20.48 2.32
C ILE A 572 13.59 20.90 0.86
N GLY A 573 13.60 22.21 0.59
CA GLY A 573 13.86 22.79 -0.73
C GLY A 573 12.82 23.85 -1.11
N TYR A 574 13.12 24.69 -2.11
CA TYR A 574 12.21 25.71 -2.65
C TYR A 574 11.62 26.69 -1.60
N GLY A 575 12.39 27.02 -0.56
CA GLY A 575 11.93 27.91 0.52
C GLY A 575 11.09 27.24 1.61
N ILE A 576 10.72 25.96 1.43
CA ILE A 576 9.88 25.22 2.38
C ILE A 576 10.74 24.54 3.46
N ASN A 577 10.41 24.82 4.72
CA ASN A 577 11.00 24.19 5.89
C ASN A 577 9.98 23.23 6.54
N LYS A 578 10.41 22.04 6.98
CA LYS A 578 9.61 21.19 7.88
C LYS A 578 9.94 21.49 9.34
N LEU A 579 8.94 21.34 10.20
CA LEU A 579 9.11 21.32 11.64
C LEU A 579 9.41 19.89 12.10
N GLN A 580 10.61 19.65 12.61
CA GLN A 580 10.97 18.39 13.25
C GLN A 580 10.87 18.56 14.77
N ILE A 581 9.86 17.96 15.39
CA ILE A 581 9.58 18.08 16.83
C ILE A 581 9.65 16.72 17.54
N ILE A 582 10.26 16.71 18.72
CA ILE A 582 10.37 15.52 19.56
C ILE A 582 9.22 15.51 20.56
N CYS A 583 8.62 14.35 20.83
CA CYS A 583 7.73 14.13 21.96
C CYS A 583 8.11 12.83 22.70
N VAL A 584 7.70 12.73 23.95
CA VAL A 584 7.76 11.53 24.76
C VAL A 584 6.33 11.15 25.12
N VAL A 585 5.95 9.93 24.80
CA VAL A 585 4.61 9.38 25.03
C VAL A 585 4.68 8.19 26.00
N GLU A 586 3.71 8.08 26.89
CA GLU A 586 3.45 6.87 27.67
C GLU A 586 2.64 5.89 26.80
N ASP A 587 3.23 4.75 26.45
CA ASP A 587 2.67 3.80 25.46
C ASP A 587 1.26 3.29 25.83
N ASP A 588 0.99 3.16 27.14
CA ASP A 588 -0.29 2.69 27.66
C ASP A 588 -1.42 3.74 27.57
N LYS A 589 -1.09 5.02 27.32
CA LYS A 589 -2.06 6.14 27.41
C LYS A 589 -2.18 6.96 26.14
N VAL A 590 -1.11 7.12 25.38
CA VAL A 590 -1.06 8.01 24.22
C VAL A 590 -0.72 7.21 22.97
N SER A 591 -1.72 7.05 22.11
CA SER A 591 -1.53 6.54 20.75
C SER A 591 -0.82 7.60 19.90
N VAL A 592 0.29 7.21 19.27
CA VAL A 592 1.04 8.10 18.35
C VAL A 592 0.22 8.39 17.09
N ASP A 593 -0.61 7.44 16.67
CA ASP A 593 -1.50 7.63 15.53
C ASP A 593 -2.58 8.67 15.84
N ASP A 594 -3.15 8.65 17.05
CA ASP A 594 -4.12 9.68 17.52
C ASP A 594 -3.44 11.05 17.62
N LEU A 595 -2.18 11.09 18.04
CA LEU A 595 -1.40 12.33 18.10
C LEU A 595 -1.16 12.90 16.70
N ILE A 596 -0.84 12.04 15.73
CA ILE A 596 -0.69 12.41 14.32
C ILE A 596 -2.01 12.92 13.74
N GLU A 597 -3.13 12.23 14.01
CA GLU A 597 -4.45 12.65 13.58
C GLU A 597 -4.83 14.01 14.17
N LYS A 598 -4.60 14.24 15.47
CA LYS A 598 -4.87 15.54 16.10
C LYS A 598 -4.06 16.68 15.50
N ILE A 599 -2.81 16.43 15.09
CA ILE A 599 -1.98 17.46 14.45
C ILE A 599 -2.47 17.72 13.01
N GLN A 600 -2.79 16.67 12.25
CA GLN A 600 -3.24 16.79 10.85
C GLN A 600 -4.65 17.39 10.75
N ASP A 601 -5.58 16.93 11.58
CA ASP A 601 -6.99 17.33 11.54
C ASP A 601 -7.27 18.60 12.35
N GLY A 602 -6.45 18.89 13.37
CA GLY A 602 -6.57 20.09 14.19
C GLY A 602 -6.14 21.37 13.47
N PHE A 603 -5.20 21.26 12.51
CA PHE A 603 -4.61 22.42 11.82
C PHE A 603 -4.53 22.23 10.30
N PRO A 604 -5.67 21.99 9.61
CA PRO A 604 -5.70 21.62 8.20
C PRO A 604 -5.16 22.71 7.27
N ASP A 605 -5.21 23.98 7.69
CA ASP A 605 -4.70 25.11 6.91
C ASP A 605 -3.17 25.26 6.98
N HIS A 606 -2.52 24.67 8.00
CA HIS A 606 -1.08 24.85 8.25
C HIS A 606 -0.28 23.55 8.06
N CYS A 607 -0.91 22.39 8.19
CA CYS A 607 -0.25 21.09 8.07
C CYS A 607 -0.75 20.32 6.83
N GLN A 608 0.18 19.92 5.95
CA GLN A 608 -0.09 19.07 4.79
C GLN A 608 -0.08 17.59 5.20
N SER A 609 0.94 17.18 5.95
CA SER A 609 1.11 15.83 6.46
C SER A 609 2.08 15.80 7.64
N VAL A 610 1.97 14.77 8.46
CA VAL A 610 2.88 14.47 9.56
C VAL A 610 3.45 13.09 9.34
N ASP A 611 4.77 12.98 9.33
CA ASP A 611 5.49 11.73 9.18
C ASP A 611 6.29 11.42 10.45
N ILE A 612 6.43 10.14 10.81
CA ILE A 612 7.33 9.72 11.88
C ILE A 612 8.74 9.69 11.33
N HIS A 613 9.60 10.58 11.82
CA HIS A 613 11.01 10.61 11.46
C HIS A 613 11.80 9.51 12.18
N ALA A 614 11.58 9.37 13.48
CA ALA A 614 12.22 8.35 14.32
C ALA A 614 11.32 7.96 15.49
N PHE A 615 11.44 6.74 15.95
CA PHE A 615 10.72 6.22 17.10
C PHE A 615 11.66 5.35 17.93
N ASN A 616 11.90 5.76 19.17
CA ASN A 616 12.79 5.08 20.11
C ASN A 616 12.00 4.73 21.38
N LYS A 617 12.03 3.47 21.82
CA LYS A 617 11.53 3.11 23.15
C LYS A 617 12.55 3.55 24.21
N ILE A 618 12.08 4.13 25.32
CA ILE A 618 12.92 4.68 26.39
C ILE A 618 12.50 4.18 27.78
#